data_AF-A0A840PM21-F1
#
_entry.id   AF-A0A840PM21-F1
#
_cell.length_a   1.000
_cell.length_b   1.000
_cell.length_c   1.000
_cell.angle_alpha   90.00
_cell.angle_beta   90.00
_cell.angle_gamma   90.00
#
_symmetry.space_group_name_H-M   'P 1'
#
loop_
_entity.id
_entity.type
_entity.pdbx_description
1 polymer ?
#
loop_
_entity_poly.entity_id
_entity_poly.type
_entity_poly.pdbx_seq_one_letter_code
_entity_poly.pdbx_strand_id
1 'polypeptide(L)'
;MSTPTETTPAPTIGRIVHYKLSGHDVSMIDLHNMQSYGGQGVVRSPVKLGDVYPAIVVRTFEGAEKTVNLQVLLDGNTSYWATSRSEGPDHGQWSWPPRA
;
A
#
# COMPACT_ATOMS: atom_id res chain seq x y z
N MET A 1 28.29 -11.15 -21.48
CA MET A 1 28.22 -9.90 -20.68
C MET A 1 27.11 -10.11 -19.67
N SER A 2 27.44 -10.29 -18.39
CA SER A 2 26.44 -10.51 -17.34
C SER A 2 25.92 -9.15 -16.87
N THR A 3 24.62 -8.92 -17.00
CA THR A 3 23.94 -7.75 -16.44
C THR A 3 24.13 -7.75 -14.91
N PRO A 4 24.48 -6.61 -14.29
CA PRO A 4 24.57 -6.55 -12.84
C PRO A 4 23.16 -6.76 -12.27
N THR A 5 23.02 -7.71 -11.35
CA THR A 5 21.81 -7.90 -10.57
C THR A 5 21.57 -6.63 -9.76
N GLU A 6 20.57 -5.84 -10.15
CA GLU A 6 20.15 -4.67 -9.38
C GLU A 6 19.53 -5.17 -8.07
N THR A 7 20.27 -5.07 -6.98
CA THR A 7 19.77 -5.43 -5.66
C THR A 7 18.74 -4.38 -5.24
N THR A 8 17.45 -4.72 -5.35
CA THR A 8 16.39 -3.88 -4.79
C THR A 8 16.66 -3.67 -3.28
N PRO A 9 16.65 -2.42 -2.77
CA PRO A 9 16.89 -2.17 -1.36
C PRO A 9 15.79 -2.78 -0.49
N ALA A 10 16.16 -3.32 0.66
CA ALA A 10 15.21 -3.77 1.67
C ALA A 10 14.39 -2.56 2.19
N PRO A 11 13.06 -2.71 2.36
CA PRO A 11 12.24 -1.66 2.93
C PRO A 11 12.57 -1.43 4.40
N THR A 12 12.51 -0.18 4.85
CA THR A 12 12.66 0.22 6.25
C THR A 12 11.46 1.03 6.71
N ILE A 13 11.19 1.05 8.03
CA ILE A 13 10.08 1.81 8.60
C ILE A 13 10.21 3.29 8.23
N GLY A 14 9.10 3.92 7.85
CA GLY A 14 9.01 5.32 7.44
C GLY A 14 9.25 5.57 5.95
N ARG A 15 9.68 4.57 5.18
CA ARG A 15 9.81 4.70 3.72
C ARG A 15 8.44 4.78 3.05
N ILE A 16 8.33 5.61 2.01
CA ILE A 16 7.14 5.70 1.16
C ILE A 16 7.32 4.79 -0.05
N VAL A 17 6.33 3.94 -0.28
CA VAL A 17 6.24 3.00 -1.42
C VAL A 17 4.93 3.23 -2.18
N HIS A 18 4.82 2.69 -3.38
CA HIS A 18 3.55 2.58 -4.09
C HIS A 18 2.83 1.30 -3.68
N TYR A 19 1.55 1.39 -3.33
CA TYR A 19 0.71 0.24 -3.04
C TYR A 19 -0.44 0.16 -4.04
N LYS A 20 -0.59 -1.00 -4.68
CA LYS A 20 -1.63 -1.25 -5.69
C LYS A 20 -2.80 -1.97 -5.05
N LEU A 21 -3.97 -1.34 -5.03
CA LEU A 21 -5.14 -1.89 -4.36
C LEU A 21 -5.63 -3.20 -5.01
N SER A 22 -5.96 -4.18 -4.18
CA SER A 22 -6.73 -5.36 -4.58
C SER A 22 -8.23 -5.15 -4.44
N GLY A 23 -9.03 -6.03 -5.04
CA GLY A 23 -10.49 -5.99 -4.90
C GLY A 23 -10.94 -6.16 -3.44
N HIS A 24 -10.22 -6.99 -2.68
CA HIS A 24 -10.46 -7.14 -1.24
C HIS A 24 -10.19 -5.84 -0.48
N ASP A 25 -9.11 -5.13 -0.80
CA ASP A 25 -8.77 -3.86 -0.15
C ASP A 25 -9.86 -2.82 -0.41
N VAL A 26 -10.35 -2.71 -1.65
CA VAL A 26 -11.47 -1.83 -2.02
C VAL A 26 -12.69 -2.13 -1.17
N SER A 27 -13.11 -3.40 -1.07
CA SER A 27 -14.26 -3.78 -0.25
C SER A 27 -14.07 -3.45 1.23
N MET A 28 -12.87 -3.65 1.78
CA MET A 28 -12.56 -3.34 3.17
C MET A 28 -12.54 -1.83 3.45
N ILE A 29 -12.00 -1.04 2.52
CA ILE A 29 -12.03 0.42 2.59
C ILE A 29 -13.48 0.92 2.61
N ASP A 30 -14.31 0.43 1.69
CA ASP A 30 -15.70 0.85 1.61
C ASP A 30 -16.50 0.44 2.85
N LEU A 31 -16.30 -0.78 3.35
CA LEU A 31 -16.93 -1.25 4.59
C LEU A 31 -16.52 -0.41 5.80
N HIS A 32 -15.22 -0.13 5.97
CA HIS A 32 -14.73 0.70 7.06
C HIS A 32 -15.31 2.11 7.03
N ASN A 33 -15.47 2.71 5.84
CA ASN A 33 -16.07 4.03 5.70
C ASN A 33 -17.54 4.06 6.10
N MET A 34 -18.30 3.00 5.79
CA MET A 34 -19.69 2.88 6.24
C MET A 34 -19.77 2.78 7.77
N GLN A 35 -18.88 2.01 8.39
CA GLN A 35 -18.90 1.73 9.82
C GLN A 35 -18.38 2.89 10.69
N SER A 36 -17.27 3.51 10.31
CA SER A 36 -16.57 4.48 11.17
C SER A 36 -17.18 5.88 11.15
N TYR A 37 -17.92 6.21 10.09
CA TYR A 37 -18.44 7.56 9.88
C TYR A 37 -19.97 7.61 9.77
N GLY A 38 -20.66 6.46 9.77
CA GLY A 38 -22.07 6.40 9.34
C GLY A 38 -22.28 6.99 7.93
N GLY A 39 -21.22 7.00 7.11
CA GLY A 39 -21.16 7.70 5.82
C GLY A 39 -20.95 9.23 5.88
N GLN A 40 -20.88 9.84 7.07
CA GLN A 40 -20.76 11.29 7.27
C GLN A 40 -19.31 11.70 7.60
N GLY A 41 -18.69 12.56 6.79
CA GLY A 41 -17.35 13.12 7.07
C GLY A 41 -16.18 12.42 6.37
N VAL A 42 -16.45 11.42 5.53
CA VAL A 42 -15.45 10.91 4.60
C VAL A 42 -15.40 11.82 3.38
N VAL A 43 -14.27 12.46 3.15
CA VAL A 43 -14.01 13.26 1.95
C VAL A 43 -12.88 12.56 1.20
N ARG A 44 -13.24 11.73 0.22
CA ARG A 44 -12.28 11.02 -0.63
C ARG A 44 -12.85 10.74 -2.02
N SER A 45 -11.97 10.55 -3.00
CA SER A 45 -12.33 9.96 -4.29
C SER A 45 -12.68 8.47 -4.14
N PRO A 46 -13.63 7.92 -4.92
CA PRO A 46 -13.87 6.48 -4.94
C PRO A 46 -12.60 5.72 -5.32
N VAL A 47 -12.28 4.67 -4.57
CA VAL A 47 -11.14 3.80 -4.85
C VAL A 47 -11.56 2.64 -5.75
N LYS A 48 -10.66 2.17 -6.61
CA LYS A 48 -10.91 1.09 -7.57
C LYS A 48 -9.81 0.03 -7.51
N LEU A 49 -10.14 -1.15 -8.04
CA LEU A 49 -9.16 -2.21 -8.26
C LEU A 49 -7.99 -1.66 -9.09
N GLY A 50 -6.77 -1.87 -8.60
CA GLY A 50 -5.56 -1.49 -9.32
C GLY A 50 -5.14 -0.03 -9.15
N ASP A 51 -5.93 0.81 -8.47
CA ASP A 51 -5.47 2.16 -8.11
C ASP A 51 -4.20 2.08 -7.28
N VAL A 52 -3.27 2.99 -7.55
CA VAL A 52 -1.96 3.05 -6.89
C VAL A 52 -1.90 4.28 -5.99
N TYR A 53 -1.62 4.06 -4.71
CA TYR A 53 -1.50 5.11 -3.72
C TYR A 53 -0.12 5.10 -3.05
N PRO A 54 0.38 6.25 -2.57
CA PRO A 54 1.52 6.27 -1.68
C PRO A 54 1.15 5.57 -0.36
N ALA A 55 2.08 4.79 0.16
CA ALA A 55 1.93 4.07 1.41
C ALA A 55 3.21 4.13 2.24
N ILE A 56 3.08 4.33 3.54
CA ILE A 56 4.21 4.38 4.48
C ILE A 56 4.43 2.98 5.03
N VAL A 57 5.67 2.48 4.99
CA VAL A 57 6.08 1.26 5.69
C VAL A 57 6.01 1.52 7.19
N VAL A 58 5.07 0.87 7.88
CA VAL A 58 4.89 1.00 9.34
C VAL A 58 5.48 -0.16 10.13
N ARG A 59 5.78 -1.29 9.46
CA ARG A 59 6.43 -2.46 10.08
C ARG A 59 7.15 -3.31 9.04
N THR A 60 8.32 -3.83 9.40
CA THR A 60 9.07 -4.87 8.68
C THR A 60 9.11 -6.16 9.52
N PHE A 61 9.48 -7.28 8.90
CA PHE A 61 9.55 -8.59 9.55
C PHE A 61 10.91 -9.24 9.31
N GLU A 62 11.53 -9.75 10.37
CA GLU A 62 12.75 -10.56 10.27
C GLU A 62 12.45 -11.87 9.53
N GLY A 63 13.32 -12.27 8.60
CA GLY A 63 13.12 -13.46 7.77
C GLY A 63 12.10 -13.32 6.63
N ALA A 64 11.44 -12.16 6.49
CA ALA A 64 10.53 -11.85 5.40
C ALA A 64 10.82 -10.45 4.85
N GLU A 65 12.02 -10.27 4.29
CA GLU A 65 12.62 -8.97 3.96
C GLU A 65 11.80 -8.11 3.01
N LYS A 66 10.90 -8.70 2.22
CA LYS A 66 10.05 -7.99 1.25
C LYS A 66 8.59 -7.85 1.70
N THR A 67 8.27 -8.31 2.90
CA THR A 67 6.92 -8.24 3.47
C THR A 67 6.86 -7.10 4.47
N VAL A 68 5.84 -6.26 4.38
CA VAL A 68 5.66 -5.09 5.26
C VAL A 68 4.20 -4.89 5.64
N ASN A 69 3.97 -4.17 6.73
CA ASN A 69 2.68 -3.50 6.94
C ASN A 69 2.77 -2.07 6.45
N LEU A 70 1.67 -1.59 5.89
CA LEU A 70 1.58 -0.31 5.22
C LEU A 70 0.43 0.52 5.80
N GLN A 71 0.68 1.82 5.99
CA GLN A 71 -0.38 2.81 6.07
C GLN A 71 -0.53 3.47 4.70
N VAL A 72 -1.57 3.10 3.96
CA VAL A 72 -1.90 3.62 2.63
C VAL A 72 -2.62 4.95 2.78
N LEU A 73 -2.11 5.99 2.11
CA LEU A 73 -2.70 7.33 2.12
C LEU A 73 -3.65 7.44 0.93
N LEU A 74 -4.95 7.49 1.20
CA LEU A 74 -5.97 7.60 0.15
C LEU A 74 -6.11 9.07 -0.27
N ASP A 75 -6.59 9.31 -1.48
CA ASP A 75 -6.92 10.66 -1.97
C ASP A 75 -8.12 11.22 -1.21
N GLY A 76 -7.84 11.82 -0.06
CA GLY A 76 -8.84 12.30 0.89
C GLY A 76 -8.33 12.36 2.32
N ASN A 77 -9.28 12.44 3.26
CA ASN A 77 -8.99 12.53 4.69
C ASN A 77 -8.88 11.16 5.39
N THR A 78 -8.77 10.07 4.64
CA THR A 78 -8.75 8.70 5.18
C THR A 78 -7.50 7.92 4.75
N SER A 79 -7.25 6.83 5.47
CA SER A 79 -6.12 5.96 5.20
C SER A 79 -6.54 4.50 5.37
N TYR A 80 -5.80 3.59 4.74
CA TYR A 80 -6.06 2.14 4.81
C TYR A 80 -4.85 1.40 5.36
N TRP A 81 -5.07 0.50 6.32
CA TRP A 81 -4.02 -0.34 6.88
C TRP A 81 -3.93 -1.65 6.09
N ALA A 82 -2.85 -1.82 5.33
CA ALA A 82 -2.61 -3.03 4.55
C ALA A 82 -1.54 -3.89 5.24
N THR A 83 -1.90 -5.09 5.65
CA THR A 83 -1.05 -5.97 6.46
C THR A 83 -0.37 -7.05 5.64
N SER A 84 0.86 -7.39 6.01
CA SER A 84 1.65 -8.49 5.45
C SER A 84 1.73 -8.49 3.92
N ARG A 85 1.97 -7.32 3.33
CA ARG A 85 2.01 -7.13 1.87
C ARG A 85 3.42 -7.37 1.34
N SER A 86 3.54 -8.22 0.32
CA SER A 86 4.81 -8.52 -0.34
C SER A 86 5.14 -7.49 -1.41
N GLU A 87 6.43 -7.36 -1.73
CA GLU A 87 6.88 -6.58 -2.88
C GLU A 87 6.42 -7.24 -4.20
N GLY A 88 5.95 -6.43 -5.14
CA GLY A 88 5.68 -6.82 -6.51
C GLY A 88 4.68 -5.89 -7.22
N PRO A 89 4.42 -6.14 -8.52
CA PRO A 89 3.59 -5.26 -9.36
C PRO A 89 2.09 -5.60 -9.32
N ASP A 90 1.70 -6.69 -8.65
CA ASP A 90 0.34 -7.20 -8.69
C ASP A 90 -0.60 -6.48 -7.71
N HIS A 91 -1.89 -6.78 -7.81
CA HIS A 91 -2.89 -6.31 -6.88
C HIS A 91 -2.60 -6.80 -5.45
N GLY A 92 -2.66 -5.90 -4.47
CA GLY A 92 -2.36 -6.20 -3.07
C GLY A 92 -0.85 -6.26 -2.77
N GLN A 93 0.00 -5.79 -3.68
CA GLN A 93 1.44 -5.72 -3.50
C GLN A 93 1.94 -4.28 -3.47
N TRP A 94 3.17 -4.10 -2.98
CA TRP A 94 3.85 -2.81 -2.98
C TRP A 94 5.06 -2.80 -3.92
N SER A 95 5.44 -1.63 -4.41
CA SER A 95 6.64 -1.45 -5.24
C SER A 95 7.33 -0.13 -4.90
N TRP A 96 8.63 -0.05 -5.17
CA TRP A 96 9.35 1.21 -5.05
C TRP A 96 8.85 2.21 -6.11
N PRO A 97 8.66 3.50 -5.76
CA PRO A 97 8.34 4.52 -6.73
C PRO A 97 9.45 4.63 -7.79
N PRO A 98 9.12 4.93 -9.05
CA PRO A 98 10.13 5.17 -10.08
C PRO A 98 11.02 6.34 -9.66
N ARG A 99 12.31 6.24 -9.97
CA ARG A 99 13.23 7.36 -9.80
C ARG A 99 12.86 8.43 -10.83
N ALA A 100 12.82 9.69 -10.38
CA ALA A 100 12.73 10.85 -11.27
C ALA A 100 14.11 11.18 -11.86
#